data_AF-A0A323TUC6-F1
#
_entry.id   AF-A0A323TUC6-F1
#
_cell.length_a   1.000
_cell.length_b   1.000
_cell.length_c   1.000
_cell.angle_alpha   90.00
_cell.angle_beta   90.00
_cell.angle_gamma   90.00
#
_symmetry.space_group_name_H-M   'P 1'
#
loop_
_entity.id
_entity.type
_entity.pdbx_description
1 polymer ?
#
loop_
_entity_poly.entity_id
_entity_poly.type
_entity_poly.pdbx_seq_one_letter_code
_entity_poly.pdbx_strand_id
1 'polypeptide(L)'
;YNEDFQRNSNIGSINNQNFMNIPYGKLRDKLIHLCKLYGVEFKLQEESYTSKASFFDGDEIPIYDKENPQEYIFSGKRIKRGLYQTSVGKLINADCNGALNILRKS
;
A
#
# COMPACT_ATOMS: atom_id res chain seq x y z
N TYR A 1 6.01 -1.98 1.54
CA TYR A 1 7.16 -1.27 2.11
C TYR A 1 8.09 -0.86 1.00
N ASN A 2 8.29 0.44 0.89
CA ASN A 2 9.20 1.07 -0.05
C ASN A 2 10.08 1.99 0.80
N GLU A 3 11.36 1.66 0.93
CA GLU A 3 12.29 2.35 1.84
C GLU A 3 12.45 3.84 1.50
N ASP A 4 12.42 4.18 0.22
CA ASP A 4 12.63 5.53 -0.27
C ASP A 4 11.33 6.31 -0.47
N PHE A 5 10.19 5.82 0.02
CA PHE A 5 8.90 6.44 -0.30
C PHE A 5 8.77 7.90 0.15
N GLN A 6 9.46 8.31 1.22
CA GLN A 6 9.54 9.72 1.60
C GLN A 6 10.52 10.50 0.71
N ARG A 7 11.59 9.88 0.20
CA ARG A 7 12.60 10.58 -0.61
C ARG A 7 12.08 10.86 -2.03
N ASN A 8 12.24 12.09 -2.50
CA ASN A 8 11.89 12.52 -3.87
C ASN A 8 10.44 12.25 -4.28
N SER A 9 9.52 12.18 -3.32
CA SER A 9 8.08 12.14 -3.60
C SER A 9 7.66 13.40 -4.36
N ASN A 10 6.86 13.23 -5.41
CA ASN A 10 6.33 14.33 -6.22
C ASN A 10 4.80 14.39 -6.11
N ILE A 11 4.29 14.76 -4.93
CA ILE A 11 2.84 14.88 -4.63
C ILE A 11 2.38 16.33 -4.46
N GLY A 12 3.20 17.28 -4.94
CA GLY A 12 2.98 18.73 -4.83
C GLY A 12 3.67 19.34 -3.61
N SER A 13 4.10 20.60 -3.72
CA SER A 13 4.97 21.27 -2.73
C SER A 13 4.47 21.20 -1.28
N ILE A 14 3.21 21.61 -1.04
CA ILE A 14 2.61 21.62 0.31
C ILE A 14 2.49 20.20 0.88
N ASN A 15 2.07 19.24 0.07
CA ASN A 15 1.90 17.85 0.49
C ASN A 15 3.25 17.19 0.76
N ASN A 16 4.26 17.44 -0.08
CA ASN A 16 5.62 16.97 0.12
C ASN A 16 6.17 17.46 1.46
N GLN A 17 6.01 18.76 1.78
CA GLN A 17 6.48 19.30 3.05
C GLN A 17 5.82 18.61 4.24
N ASN A 18 4.49 18.45 4.23
CA ASN A 18 3.78 17.75 5.30
C ASN A 18 4.23 16.29 5.41
N PHE A 19 4.38 15.60 4.28
CA PHE A 19 4.72 14.19 4.22
C PHE A 19 6.15 13.87 4.67
N MET A 20 7.10 14.72 4.31
CA MET A 20 8.50 14.62 4.75
C MET A 20 8.66 14.82 6.25
N ASN A 21 7.81 15.65 6.85
CA ASN A 21 7.84 15.92 8.28
C ASN A 21 7.20 14.82 9.13
N ILE A 22 6.50 13.85 8.53
CA ILE A 22 5.95 12.70 9.27
C ILE A 22 7.11 11.77 9.68
N PRO A 23 7.31 11.50 10.98
CA PRO A 23 8.42 10.68 11.46
C PRO A 23 8.13 9.18 11.30
N TYR A 24 7.90 8.73 10.06
CA TYR A 24 7.45 7.37 9.75
C TYR A 24 8.44 6.29 10.25
N GLY A 25 9.75 6.51 10.08
CA GLY A 25 10.76 5.58 10.60
C GLY A 25 10.63 5.37 12.12
N LYS A 26 10.46 6.45 12.89
CA LYS A 26 10.25 6.37 14.35
C LYS A 26 8.95 5.63 14.71
N LEU A 27 7.88 5.87 13.95
CA LEU A 27 6.61 5.15 14.15
C LEU A 27 6.78 3.64 13.93
N ARG A 28 7.43 3.26 12.82
CA ARG A 28 7.74 1.87 12.49
C ARG A 28 8.60 1.22 13.58
N ASP A 29 9.67 1.87 14.00
CA ASP A 29 10.59 1.31 14.99
C ASP A 29 9.90 1.10 16.34
N LYS A 30 9.03 2.03 16.74
CA LYS A 30 8.19 1.89 17.94
C LYS A 30 7.20 0.74 17.81
N LEU A 31 6.59 0.55 16.64
CA LEU A 31 5.68 -0.55 16.36
C LEU A 31 6.40 -1.91 16.44
N ILE A 32 7.56 -2.03 15.78
CA ILE A 32 8.42 -3.24 15.86
C ILE A 32 8.78 -3.55 17.31
N HIS A 33 9.15 -2.53 18.10
CA HIS A 33 9.49 -2.71 19.51
C HIS A 33 8.29 -3.24 20.31
N LEU A 34 7.10 -2.66 20.14
CA LEU A 34 5.90 -3.12 20.83
C LEU A 34 5.52 -4.55 20.41
N CYS A 35 5.58 -4.88 19.12
CA CYS A 35 5.34 -6.24 18.64
C CYS A 35 6.28 -7.24 19.32
N LYS A 36 7.58 -6.95 19.37
CA LYS A 36 8.58 -7.77 20.09
C LYS A 36 8.26 -7.92 21.58
N LEU A 37 7.88 -6.83 22.24
CA LEU A 37 7.55 -6.82 23.67
C LEU A 37 6.37 -7.74 24.01
N TYR A 38 5.35 -7.77 23.15
CA TYR A 38 4.15 -8.59 23.34
C TYR A 38 4.20 -9.95 22.63
N GLY A 39 5.34 -10.34 22.04
CA GLY A 39 5.48 -11.61 21.32
C GLY A 39 4.66 -11.70 20.02
N VAL A 40 4.31 -10.56 19.42
CA VAL A 40 3.63 -10.47 18.12
C VAL A 40 4.67 -10.45 17.00
N GLU A 41 4.51 -11.32 16.01
CA GLU A 41 5.36 -11.33 14.83
C GLU A 41 5.09 -10.09 13.96
N PHE A 42 6.15 -9.36 13.62
CA PHE A 42 6.08 -8.22 12.70
C PHE A 42 6.76 -8.58 11.38
N LYS A 43 6.02 -8.50 10.27
CA LYS A 43 6.54 -8.71 8.91
C LYS A 43 6.42 -7.44 8.09
N LEU A 44 7.52 -7.06 7.43
CA LEU A 44 7.49 -6.01 6.42
C LEU A 44 7.04 -6.62 5.10
N GLN A 45 6.00 -6.04 4.50
CA GLN A 45 5.44 -6.50 3.24
C GLN A 45 5.64 -5.45 2.14
N GLU A 46 6.05 -5.83 0.93
CA GLU A 46 6.11 -4.96 -0.24
C GLU A 46 4.67 -4.57 -0.68
N GLU A 47 4.41 -3.29 -0.96
CA GLU A 47 3.03 -2.75 -1.07
C GLU A 47 2.63 -2.32 -2.48
N SER A 48 3.46 -2.59 -3.47
CA SER A 48 3.20 -2.21 -4.86
C SER A 48 1.89 -2.79 -5.34
N TYR A 49 1.12 -1.96 -6.04
CA TYR A 49 -0.17 -2.26 -6.64
C TYR A 49 -1.30 -2.70 -5.68
N THR A 50 -1.07 -2.77 -4.37
CA THR A 50 -2.07 -3.21 -3.37
C THR A 50 -3.33 -2.33 -3.34
N SER A 51 -3.23 -1.06 -3.72
CA SER A 51 -4.37 -0.13 -3.81
C SER A 51 -5.05 -0.09 -5.19
N LYS A 52 -4.48 -0.77 -6.19
CA LYS A 52 -5.00 -0.84 -7.57
C LYS A 52 -5.63 -2.19 -7.86
N ALA A 53 -4.93 -3.27 -7.51
CA ALA A 53 -5.42 -4.64 -7.65
C ALA A 53 -6.72 -4.85 -6.87
N SER A 54 -7.59 -5.69 -7.42
CA SER A 54 -8.80 -6.12 -6.73
C SER A 54 -8.52 -7.37 -5.91
N PHE A 55 -8.83 -7.29 -4.62
CA PHE A 55 -8.76 -8.47 -3.76
C PHE A 55 -9.80 -9.51 -4.19
N PHE A 56 -11.06 -9.07 -4.36
CA PHE A 56 -12.20 -9.94 -4.60
C PHE A 56 -12.25 -10.55 -6.00
N ASP A 57 -11.60 -9.91 -6.98
CA ASP A 57 -11.51 -10.44 -8.34
C ASP A 57 -10.26 -11.32 -8.55
N GLY A 58 -9.40 -11.44 -7.53
CA GLY A 58 -8.24 -12.34 -7.58
C GLY A 58 -7.06 -11.82 -8.41
N ASP A 59 -6.94 -10.50 -8.62
CA ASP A 59 -5.88 -9.92 -9.45
C ASP A 59 -4.47 -10.34 -8.97
N GLU A 60 -3.57 -10.65 -9.90
CA GLU A 60 -2.17 -10.82 -9.53
C GLU A 60 -1.59 -9.50 -9.02
N ILE A 61 -0.76 -9.55 -7.96
CA ILE A 61 -0.15 -8.37 -7.35
C ILE A 61 1.37 -8.46 -7.55
N PRO A 62 1.89 -7.97 -8.69
CA PRO A 62 3.32 -8.05 -8.99
C PRO A 62 4.13 -7.20 -8.00
N ILE A 63 5.43 -7.48 -7.93
CA ILE A 63 6.40 -6.61 -7.27
C ILE A 63 6.83 -5.57 -8.29
N TYR A 64 6.89 -4.31 -7.88
CA TYR A 64 7.34 -3.24 -8.77
C TYR A 64 8.83 -3.39 -9.06
N ASP A 65 9.17 -3.48 -10.34
CA ASP A 65 10.54 -3.44 -10.85
C ASP A 65 10.80 -2.08 -11.51
N LYS A 66 11.80 -1.36 -10.99
CA LYS A 66 12.22 -0.06 -11.53
C LYS A 66 13.00 -0.20 -12.84
N GLU A 67 13.70 -1.32 -13.03
CA GLU A 67 14.55 -1.55 -14.20
C GLU A 67 13.73 -2.02 -15.40
N ASN A 68 12.63 -2.75 -15.15
CA ASN A 68 11.72 -3.25 -16.17
C ASN A 68 10.28 -2.80 -15.91
N PRO A 69 9.94 -1.52 -16.17
CA PRO A 69 8.59 -1.02 -15.96
C PRO A 69 7.61 -1.72 -16.90
N GLN A 70 6.63 -2.41 -16.32
CA GLN A 70 5.53 -3.03 -17.04
C GLN A 70 4.20 -2.36 -16.67
N GLU A 71 3.31 -2.25 -17.65
CA GLU A 71 1.94 -1.84 -17.41
C GLU A 71 1.10 -3.03 -16.99
N TYR A 72 0.37 -2.87 -15.88
CA TYR A 72 -0.52 -3.88 -15.35
C TYR A 72 -1.95 -3.37 -15.38
N ILE A 73 -2.85 -4.19 -15.94
CA ILE A 73 -4.28 -3.91 -15.96
C ILE A 73 -4.92 -4.69 -14.82
N PHE A 74 -5.57 -3.97 -13.91
CA PHE A 74 -6.30 -4.53 -12.79
C PHE A 74 -7.79 -4.53 -13.10
N SER A 75 -8.51 -5.52 -12.60
CA SER A 75 -9.93 -5.72 -12.92
C SER A 75 -10.85 -4.74 -12.20
N GLY A 76 -10.45 -4.30 -11.00
CA GLY A 76 -11.14 -3.26 -10.24
C GLY A 76 -10.49 -1.88 -10.36
N LYS A 77 -11.14 -0.88 -9.78
CA LYS A 77 -10.67 0.50 -9.81
C LYS A 77 -11.01 1.29 -8.55
N ARG A 78 -10.09 2.15 -8.14
CA ARG A 78 -10.35 3.16 -7.10
C ARG A 78 -11.15 4.31 -7.71
N ILE A 79 -12.35 4.55 -7.18
CA ILE A 79 -13.25 5.61 -7.67
C ILE A 79 -12.86 6.95 -7.05
N LYS A 80 -12.68 6.96 -5.72
CA LYS A 80 -12.27 8.14 -4.94
C LYS A 80 -11.63 7.70 -3.63
N ARG A 81 -11.17 8.67 -2.83
CA ARG A 81 -10.67 8.38 -1.48
C ARG A 81 -11.73 7.63 -0.68
N GLY A 82 -11.34 6.50 -0.08
CA GLY A 82 -12.22 5.64 0.71
C GLY A 82 -13.16 4.73 -0.10
N LEU A 83 -13.18 4.78 -1.44
CA LEU A 83 -14.12 4.00 -2.26
C LEU A 83 -13.44 3.27 -3.42
N TYR A 84 -13.60 1.96 -3.46
CA TYR A 84 -13.11 1.06 -4.50
C TYR A 84 -14.26 0.28 -5.13
N GLN A 85 -14.16 -0.01 -6.43
CA GLN A 85 -15.12 -0.79 -7.19
C GLN A 85 -14.45 -2.03 -7.78
N THR A 86 -15.02 -3.21 -7.52
CA THR A 86 -14.58 -4.49 -8.12
C THR A 86 -15.04 -4.62 -9.57
N SER A 87 -14.56 -5.62 -10.30
CA SER A 87 -14.94 -5.89 -11.69
C SER A 87 -16.45 -6.09 -11.87
N VAL A 88 -17.08 -6.76 -10.90
CA VAL A 88 -18.54 -6.99 -10.83
C VAL A 88 -19.34 -5.77 -10.33
N GLY A 89 -18.70 -4.61 -10.16
CA GLY A 89 -19.35 -3.36 -9.79
C GLY A 89 -19.63 -3.18 -8.29
N LYS A 90 -19.20 -4.11 -7.42
CA LYS A 90 -19.39 -4.00 -5.96
C LYS A 90 -18.52 -2.89 -5.40
N LEU A 91 -19.09 -2.08 -4.51
CA LEU A 91 -18.40 -1.00 -3.83
C LEU A 91 -17.91 -1.45 -2.47
N ILE A 92 -16.64 -1.22 -2.20
CA ILE A 92 -15.97 -1.53 -0.93
C ILE A 92 -15.12 -0.36 -0.47
N ASN A 93 -14.76 -0.35 0.81
CA ASN A 93 -13.80 0.61 1.31
C ASN A 93 -12.42 0.35 0.68
N ALA A 94 -11.80 1.41 0.15
CA ALA A 94 -10.51 1.29 -0.55
C ALA A 94 -9.36 0.86 0.37
N ASP A 95 -9.38 1.29 1.64
CA ASP A 95 -8.36 0.92 2.62
C ASP A 95 -8.54 -0.54 3.06
N CYS A 96 -9.78 -1.04 3.14
CA CYS A 96 -10.06 -2.47 3.34
C CYS A 96 -9.54 -3.32 2.17
N ASN A 97 -9.78 -2.91 0.91
CA ASN A 97 -9.22 -3.61 -0.26
C ASN A 97 -7.68 -3.64 -0.20
N GLY A 98 -7.06 -2.50 0.11
CA GLY A 98 -5.61 -2.40 0.28
C GLY A 98 -5.07 -3.32 1.37
N ALA A 99 -5.69 -3.32 2.56
CA ALA A 99 -5.29 -4.19 3.67
C ALA A 99 -5.40 -5.68 3.33
N LEU A 100 -6.47 -6.09 2.64
CA LEU A 100 -6.66 -7.46 2.19
C LEU A 100 -5.61 -7.87 1.14
N ASN A 101 -5.24 -6.96 0.25
CA ASN A 101 -4.17 -7.21 -0.73
C ASN A 101 -2.77 -7.29 -0.09
N ILE A 102 -2.50 -6.50 0.95
CA ILE A 102 -1.27 -6.63 1.75
C ILE A 102 -1.21 -8.02 2.37
N LEU A 103 -2.31 -8.45 3.01
CA LEU A 103 -2.41 -9.78 3.60
C LEU A 103 -2.20 -10.90 2.57
N ARG A 104 -2.77 -10.78 1.37
CA ARG A 104 -2.63 -11.77 0.29
C ARG A 104 -1.19 -11.89 -0.23
N LYS A 105 -0.42 -10.80 -0.17
CA LYS A 105 0.96 -10.74 -0.68
C LYS A 105 2.00 -11.20 0.36
N SER A 106 1.59 -11.35 1.62
CA SER A 106 2.44 -11.75 2.78
C SER A 106 2.66 -13.24 2.93
#